data_AF-A0A7R9FWQ3-F1
#
_entry.id   AF-A0A7R9FWQ3-F1
#
_cell.length_a   1.000
_cell.length_b   1.000
_cell.length_c   1.000
_cell.angle_alpha   90.00
_cell.angle_beta   90.00
_cell.angle_gamma   90.00
#
_symmetry.space_group_name_H-M   'P 1'
#
loop_
_entity.id
_entity.type
_entity.pdbx_description
1 polymer ?
#
loop_
_entity_poly.entity_id
_entity_poly.type
_entity_poly.pdbx_seq_one_letter_code
_entity_poly.pdbx_strand_id
1 'polypeptide(L)' 'MMDMKLTVDGLEKERDFYFGKLRDIEMMCQEHDSEQNPILQKILDILYATE' A
#
# COMPACT_ATOMS: atom_id res chain seq x y z
N MET A 1 -17.61 24.77 -7.77
CA MET A 1 -18.17 23.48 -7.29
C MET A 1 -17.73 22.30 -8.15
N MET A 2 -17.66 22.42 -9.49
CA MET A 2 -17.09 21.37 -10.35
C MET A 2 -15.60 21.11 -10.10
N ASP A 3 -14.79 22.16 -9.88
CA ASP A 3 -13.33 22.00 -9.69
C ASP A 3 -12.97 21.18 -8.45
N MET A 4 -13.69 21.40 -7.34
CA MET A 4 -13.46 20.68 -6.09
C MET A 4 -13.77 19.18 -6.24
N LYS A 5 -14.80 18.83 -7.03
CA LYS A 5 -15.13 17.43 -7.33
C LYS A 5 -14.05 16.76 -8.18
N LEU A 6 -13.54 17.46 -9.20
CA LEU A 6 -12.46 16.95 -10.04
C LEU A 6 -11.17 16.71 -9.25
N THR A 7 -10.84 17.59 -8.29
CA THR A 7 -9.68 17.40 -7.40
C THR A 7 -9.86 16.18 -6.50
N VAL A 8 -11.05 15.99 -5.91
CA VAL A 8 -11.33 14.82 -5.06
C VAL A 8 -11.23 13.52 -5.87
N ASP A 9 -11.86 13.47 -7.06
CA ASP A 9 -11.80 12.29 -7.93
C ASP A 9 -10.36 11.94 -8.35
N GLY A 10 -9.50 12.95 -8.52
CA GLY A 10 -8.06 12.77 -8.77
C GLY A 10 -7.33 12.17 -7.57
N LEU A 11 -7.55 12.71 -6.38
CA LEU A 11 -6.93 12.24 -5.14
C LEU A 11 -7.39 10.82 -4.77
N GLU A 12 -8.65 10.46 -5.00
CA GLU A 12 -9.15 9.10 -4.77
C GLU A 12 -8.46 8.09 -5.69
N LYS A 13 -8.25 8.44 -6.96
CA LYS A 13 -7.50 7.58 -7.90
C LYS A 13 -6.05 7.39 -7.48
N GLU A 14 -5.38 8.46 -7.04
CA GLU A 14 -4.01 8.37 -6.55
C GLU A 14 -3.92 7.52 -5.28
N ARG A 15 -4.83 7.75 -4.32
CA ARG A 15 -4.93 6.93 -3.10
C ARG A 15 -5.10 5.45 -3.45
N ASP A 16 -6.05 5.12 -4.32
CA ASP A 16 -6.35 3.74 -4.69
C ASP A 16 -5.17 3.10 -5.45
N PHE A 17 -4.46 3.88 -6.28
CA PHE A 17 -3.25 3.44 -6.97
C PHE A 17 -2.11 3.10 -5.99
N TYR A 18 -1.85 3.97 -5.01
CA TYR A 18 -0.83 3.71 -4.01
C TYR A 18 -1.21 2.55 -3.08
N PHE A 19 -2.47 2.48 -2.65
CA PHE A 19 -2.98 1.37 -1.84
C PHE A 19 -2.86 0.03 -2.56
N GLY A 20 -3.22 -0.03 -3.85
CA GLY A 20 -3.06 -1.23 -4.67
C GLY A 20 -1.60 -1.70 -4.71
N LYS A 21 -0.63 -0.79 -4.88
CA LYS A 21 0.79 -1.14 -4.84
C LYS A 21 1.24 -1.69 -3.49
N LEU A 22 0.80 -1.07 -2.39
CA LEU A 22 1.13 -1.54 -1.05
C LEU A 22 0.56 -2.95 -0.82
N ARG A 23 -0.66 -3.21 -1.31
CA ARG A 23 -1.28 -4.54 -1.24
C ARG A 23 -0.54 -5.58 -2.07
N ASP A 24 -0.10 -5.24 -3.28
CA ASP A 24 0.72 -6.13 -4.10
C ASP A 24 2.04 -6.49 -3.40
N ILE A 25 2.69 -5.50 -2.77
CA ILE A 25 3.91 -5.72 -1.98
C ILE A 25 3.65 -6.63 -0.78
N GLU A 26 2.53 -6.43 -0.07
CA GLU A 26 2.13 -7.28 1.04
C GLU A 26 1.95 -8.74 0.62
N MET A 27 1.26 -9.00 -0.49
CA MET A 27 1.09 -10.35 -1.03
C MET A 27 2.42 -11.00 -1.38
N MET A 28 3.33 -10.27 -2.04
CA MET A 28 4.68 -10.77 -2.35
C MET A 28 5.46 -11.14 -1.07
N CYS A 29 5.32 -10.37 0.01
CA CYS A 29 5.97 -10.68 1.28
C CYS A 29 5.37 -11.95 1.92
N GLN A 30 4.04 -12.08 1.92
CA GLN A 30 3.32 -13.23 2.50
C GLN A 30 3.60 -14.55 1.77
N GLU A 31 3.78 -14.52 0.45
CA GLU A 31 4.16 -15.70 -0.35
C GLU A 31 5.54 -16.26 0.03
N HIS A 32 6.44 -15.43 0.56
CA HIS A 32 7.83 -15.79 0.89
C HIS A 32 8.10 -15.84 2.40
N ASP A 33 7.06 -15.78 3.25
CA ASP A 33 7.18 -15.68 4.72
C ASP A 33 7.89 -16.91 5.34
N SER A 34 7.85 -18.06 4.66
CA SER A 34 8.55 -19.28 5.11
C SER A 34 10.08 -19.16 5.11
N GLU A 35 10.67 -18.18 4.41
CA GLU A 35 12.11 -18.02 4.29
C GLU A 35 12.75 -17.22 5.44
N GLN A 36 11.95 -16.73 6.41
CA GLN A 36 12.39 -15.91 7.54
C GLN A 36 13.32 -14.76 7.11
N ASN A 37 12.99 -14.09 6.01
CA ASN A 37 13.82 -13.02 5.48
C ASN A 37 13.64 -11.74 6.34
N PRO A 38 14.70 -11.25 7.02
CA PRO A 38 14.60 -10.09 7.92
C PRO A 38 14.27 -8.78 7.18
N ILE A 39 14.44 -8.72 5.86
CA ILE A 39 14.02 -7.57 5.05
C ILE A 39 12.50 -7.59 4.84
N LEU A 40 11.92 -8.76 4.54
CA LEU A 40 10.46 -8.89 4.35
C LEU A 40 9.71 -8.51 5.63
N GLN A 41 10.23 -8.90 6.80
CA GLN A 41 9.67 -8.49 8.07
C GLN A 41 9.63 -6.97 8.24
N LYS A 42 10.73 -6.27 7.92
CA LYS A 42 10.78 -4.80 7.99
C LYS A 42 9.79 -4.12 7.04
N ILE A 43 9.55 -4.72 5.86
CA ILE A 43 8.57 -4.21 4.91
C ILE A 43 7.16 -4.38 5.48
N LEU A 44 6.84 -5.56 6.04
CA LEU A 44 5.56 -5.81 6.70
C LEU A 44 5.33 -4.88 7.89
N ASP A 45 6.37 -4.59 8.69
CA ASP A 45 6.28 -3.65 9.81
C ASP A 45 5.88 -2.24 9.33
N ILE A 46 6.37 -1.79 8.17
CA ILE A 46 5.96 -0.53 7.56
C ILE A 46 4.52 -0.60 7.03
N LEU A 47 4.14 -1.71 6.38
CA LEU A 47 2.80 -1.90 5.81
C LEU A 47 1.70 -1.97 6.87
N TYR A 48 2.01 -2.52 8.04
CA TYR A 48 1.09 -2.65 9.16
C TYR A 48 1.23 -1.55 10.22
N ALA A 49 2.12 -0.59 10.01
CA ALA A 49 2.22 0.57 10.88
C ALA A 49 0.88 1.31 10.90
N THR A 50 0.24 1.32 12.06
CA THR A 50 -0.80 2.29 12.40
C THR A 50 -0.10 3.59 12.83
N GLU A 51 -0.72 4.75 12.61
CA GLU A 51 -0.18 6.05 13.06
C GLU A 51 0.41 6.03 14.48
#